data_AF-A0A810Q0F7-F1
#
_entry.id   AF-A0A810Q0F7-F1
#
_cell.length_a   1.000
_cell.length_b   1.000
_cell.length_c   1.000
_cell.angle_alpha   90.00
_cell.angle_beta   90.00
_cell.angle_gamma   90.00
#
_symmetry.space_group_name_H-M   'P 1'
#
loop_
_entity.id
_entity.type
_entity.pdbx_description
1 polymer ?
#
loop_
_entity_poly.entity_id
_entity_poly.type
_entity_poly.pdbx_seq_one_letter_code
_entity_poly.pdbx_strand_id
1 'polypeptide(L)'
;MDNNGKSRHSVWLSDEVWQEVDAFYKLDNCPTRNEFVEKALRQYCGRLHAERSVAYLPRALQEMLEGTLGMFGDRLGKMLFKLVVEHNMTNHLLGGDIDMTRDEYNKMRGSSVREVASTHGSISFRDVLLFHREE
;
A
#
# COMPACT_ATOMS: atom_id res chain seq x y z
N MET A 1 33.87 -40.51 -18.68
CA MET A 1 32.76 -39.58 -18.34
C MET A 1 33.37 -38.52 -17.45
N ASP A 2 33.49 -37.28 -17.93
CA ASP A 2 34.10 -36.21 -17.14
C ASP A 2 33.16 -35.80 -15.99
N ASN A 3 33.76 -35.65 -14.81
CA ASN A 3 33.13 -35.85 -13.51
C ASN A 3 32.37 -34.62 -12.96
N ASN A 4 31.74 -33.80 -13.84
CA ASN A 4 31.16 -32.51 -13.43
C ASN A 4 29.76 -32.21 -13.98
N GLY A 5 29.07 -33.17 -14.59
CA GLY A 5 27.68 -33.02 -15.05
C GLY A 5 27.44 -32.01 -16.18
N LYS A 6 28.51 -31.52 -16.84
CA LYS A 6 28.42 -30.56 -17.95
C LYS A 6 28.74 -31.23 -19.29
N SER A 7 27.91 -30.98 -20.30
CA SER A 7 28.15 -31.36 -21.70
C SER A 7 28.54 -30.14 -22.55
N ARG A 8 29.37 -30.34 -23.57
CA ARG A 8 29.77 -29.27 -24.50
C ARG A 8 28.62 -28.98 -25.46
N HIS A 9 28.17 -27.73 -25.48
CA HIS A 9 27.18 -27.22 -26.42
C HIS A 9 27.83 -26.14 -27.30
N SER A 10 27.57 -26.17 -28.61
CA SER A 10 28.08 -25.17 -29.56
C SER A 10 26.95 -24.22 -29.96
N VAL A 11 27.19 -22.93 -29.84
CA VAL A 11 26.27 -21.85 -30.21
C VAL A 11 27.03 -20.78 -30.99
N TRP A 12 26.35 -20.14 -31.94
CA TRP A 12 26.88 -19.00 -32.68
C TRP A 12 26.42 -17.71 -32.02
N LEU A 13 27.37 -16.82 -31.72
CA LEU A 13 27.16 -15.49 -31.14
C LEU A 13 27.80 -14.46 -32.04
N SER A 14 27.29 -13.23 -32.04
CA SER A 14 27.97 -12.13 -32.72
C SER A 14 29.26 -11.77 -31.98
N ASP A 15 30.24 -11.25 -32.73
CA ASP A 15 31.51 -10.81 -32.15
C ASP A 15 31.32 -9.69 -31.11
N GLU A 16 30.33 -8.83 -31.30
CA GLU A 16 29.94 -7.78 -30.35
C GLU A 16 29.53 -8.37 -28.99
N VAL A 17 28.62 -9.34 -28.98
CA VAL A 17 28.16 -10.00 -27.75
C VAL A 17 29.30 -10.79 -27.10
N TRP A 18 30.18 -11.40 -27.90
CA TRP A 18 31.34 -12.10 -27.36
C TRP A 18 32.37 -11.16 -26.72
N GLN A 19 32.57 -9.96 -27.29
CA GLN A 19 33.40 -8.91 -26.69
C GLN A 19 32.82 -8.43 -25.36
N GLU A 20 31.50 -8.31 -25.25
CA GLU A 20 30.84 -7.98 -23.97
C GLU A 20 31.07 -9.08 -22.93
N VAL A 21 30.93 -10.35 -23.30
CA VAL A 21 31.24 -11.48 -22.40
C VAL A 21 32.69 -11.40 -21.92
N ASP A 22 33.64 -11.10 -22.80
CA ASP A 22 35.06 -10.97 -22.48
C ASP A 22 35.35 -9.79 -21.53
N ALA A 23 34.63 -8.69 -21.68
CA ALA A 23 34.76 -7.52 -20.81
C ALA A 23 34.14 -7.75 -19.43
N PHE A 24 32.97 -8.39 -19.37
CA PHE A 24 32.15 -8.45 -18.16
C PHE A 24 32.37 -9.70 -17.30
N TYR A 25 32.87 -10.82 -17.84
CA TYR A 25 32.96 -12.05 -17.03
C TYR A 25 33.85 -11.89 -15.79
N LYS A 26 34.94 -11.13 -15.89
CA LYS A 26 35.79 -10.81 -14.72
C LYS A 26 35.14 -9.82 -13.77
N LEU A 27 34.39 -8.85 -14.30
CA LEU A 27 33.68 -7.84 -13.51
C LEU A 27 32.57 -8.48 -12.66
N ASP A 28 31.89 -9.50 -13.17
CA ASP A 28 30.90 -10.31 -12.45
C ASP A 28 31.55 -11.42 -11.58
N ASN A 29 32.87 -11.34 -11.37
CA ASN A 29 33.63 -12.27 -10.53
C ASN A 29 33.54 -13.74 -10.97
N CYS A 30 33.26 -13.98 -12.26
CA CYS A 30 33.23 -15.32 -12.83
C CYS A 30 34.66 -15.75 -13.21
N PRO A 31 35.16 -16.90 -12.73
CA PRO A 31 36.49 -17.40 -13.10
C PRO A 31 36.58 -17.82 -14.58
N THR A 32 35.45 -18.16 -15.22
CA THR A 32 35.42 -18.54 -16.64
C THR A 32 34.28 -17.85 -17.40
N ARG A 33 34.50 -17.63 -18.70
CA ARG A 33 33.44 -17.16 -19.63
C ARG A 33 32.23 -18.09 -19.63
N ASN A 34 32.46 -19.39 -19.56
CA ASN A 34 31.38 -20.39 -19.52
C ASN A 34 30.47 -20.21 -18.31
N GLU A 35 31.03 -19.87 -17.14
CA GLU A 35 30.23 -19.61 -15.95
C GLU A 35 29.38 -18.35 -16.08
N PHE A 36 29.94 -17.28 -16.66
CA PHE A 36 29.20 -16.05 -16.95
C PHE A 36 28.04 -16.30 -17.93
N VAL A 37 28.31 -17.03 -19.03
CA VAL A 37 27.29 -17.39 -20.02
C VAL A 37 26.20 -18.28 -19.40
N GLU A 38 26.56 -19.25 -18.58
CA GLU A 38 25.60 -20.12 -17.90
C GLU A 38 24.72 -19.34 -16.91
N LYS A 39 25.30 -18.39 -16.16
CA LYS A 39 24.57 -17.50 -15.24
C LYS A 39 23.61 -16.58 -15.99
N ALA A 40 24.05 -15.97 -17.09
CA ALA A 40 23.22 -15.12 -17.95
C ALA A 40 22.04 -15.90 -18.54
N LEU A 41 22.28 -17.11 -19.05
CA LEU A 41 21.22 -17.98 -19.58
C LEU A 41 20.21 -18.38 -18.50
N ARG A 42 20.67 -18.75 -17.31
CA ARG A 42 19.77 -19.04 -16.18
C ARG A 42 18.94 -17.83 -15.78
N GLN A 43 19.54 -16.64 -15.76
CA GLN A 43 18.81 -15.41 -15.45
C GLN A 43 17.75 -15.12 -16.51
N TYR A 44 18.06 -15.29 -17.80
CA TYR A 44 17.10 -15.11 -18.88
C TYR A 44 15.95 -16.13 -18.82
N CYS A 45 16.26 -17.41 -18.64
CA CYS A 45 15.26 -18.46 -18.44
C CYS A 45 14.39 -18.19 -17.18
N GLY A 46 15.01 -17.76 -16.08
CA GLY A 46 14.33 -17.38 -14.85
C GLY A 46 13.40 -16.19 -15.05
N ARG A 47 13.83 -15.18 -15.83
CA ARG A 47 12.99 -14.05 -16.22
C ARG A 47 11.79 -14.48 -17.06
N LEU A 48 11.98 -15.34 -18.07
CA LEU A 48 10.86 -15.87 -18.87
C LEU A 48 9.86 -16.68 -18.03
N HIS A 49 10.34 -17.43 -17.04
CA HIS A 49 9.48 -18.12 -16.07
C HIS A 49 8.73 -17.13 -15.17
N ALA A 50 9.44 -16.10 -14.68
CA ALA A 50 8.85 -15.06 -13.85
C ALA A 50 7.82 -14.23 -14.63
N GLU A 51 8.07 -13.84 -15.88
CA GLU A 51 7.12 -13.10 -16.72
C GLU A 51 5.79 -13.86 -16.91
N ARG A 52 5.84 -15.19 -17.01
CA ARG A 52 4.63 -16.03 -17.00
C ARG A 52 3.90 -16.02 -15.65
N SER A 53 4.61 -16.03 -14.53
CA SER A 53 4.02 -15.98 -13.19
C SER A 53 3.53 -14.57 -12.79
N VAL A 54 4.22 -13.53 -13.26
CA VAL A 54 3.90 -12.11 -13.07
C VAL A 54 2.65 -11.74 -13.85
N ALA A 55 2.22 -12.49 -14.86
CA ALA A 55 0.91 -12.27 -15.48
C ALA A 55 -0.26 -12.48 -14.50
N TYR A 56 -0.09 -13.29 -13.45
CA TYR A 56 -1.14 -13.63 -12.48
C TYR A 56 -1.07 -12.81 -11.19
N LEU A 57 0.13 -12.35 -10.80
CA LEU A 57 0.36 -11.67 -9.53
C LEU A 57 -0.38 -10.31 -9.41
N PRO A 58 -0.37 -9.40 -10.42
CA PRO A 58 -1.13 -8.15 -10.38
C PRO A 58 -2.63 -8.39 -10.27
N ARG A 59 -3.15 -9.44 -10.94
CA ARG A 59 -4.58 -9.78 -10.89
C ARG A 59 -4.99 -10.31 -9.51
N ALA A 60 -4.22 -11.23 -8.94
CA ALA A 60 -4.48 -11.74 -7.59
C ALA A 60 -4.40 -10.62 -6.53
N LEU A 61 -3.45 -9.69 -6.69
CA LEU A 61 -3.31 -8.53 -5.81
C LEU A 61 -4.48 -7.55 -5.98
N GLN A 62 -4.95 -7.31 -7.21
CA GLN A 62 -6.13 -6.50 -7.47
C GLN A 62 -7.38 -7.13 -6.84
N GLU A 63 -7.64 -8.43 -7.06
CA GLU A 63 -8.78 -9.15 -6.49
C GLU A 63 -8.74 -9.13 -4.94
N MET A 64 -7.54 -9.28 -4.35
CA MET A 64 -7.36 -9.17 -2.89
C MET A 64 -7.65 -7.76 -2.38
N LEU A 65 -7.18 -6.72 -3.08
CA LEU A 65 -7.42 -5.32 -2.71
C LEU A 65 -8.91 -4.98 -2.82
N GLU A 66 -9.56 -5.32 -3.93
CA GLU A 66 -11.00 -5.11 -4.12
C GLU A 66 -11.82 -5.82 -3.04
N GLY A 67 -11.50 -7.08 -2.72
CA GLY A 67 -12.15 -7.82 -1.65
C GLY A 67 -11.95 -7.20 -0.26
N THR A 68 -10.70 -6.82 0.05
CA THR A 68 -10.35 -6.26 1.37
C THR A 68 -10.95 -4.85 1.56
N LEU A 69 -10.80 -3.97 0.57
CA LEU A 69 -11.35 -2.62 0.62
C LEU A 69 -12.89 -2.65 0.55
N GLY A 70 -13.48 -3.55 -0.23
CA GLY A 70 -14.92 -3.72 -0.29
C GLY A 70 -15.51 -4.09 1.07
N MET A 71 -14.98 -5.13 1.72
CA MET A 71 -15.44 -5.53 3.06
C MET A 71 -15.18 -4.44 4.11
N PHE A 72 -14.06 -3.74 4.01
CA PHE A 72 -13.74 -2.62 4.90
C PHE A 72 -14.75 -1.48 4.74
N GLY A 73 -15.05 -1.08 3.50
CA GLY A 73 -16.04 -0.05 3.18
C GLY A 73 -17.43 -0.40 3.70
N ASP A 74 -17.89 -1.64 3.49
CA ASP A 74 -19.17 -2.13 3.99
C ASP A 74 -19.26 -2.08 5.53
N ARG A 75 -18.19 -2.50 6.21
CA ARG A 75 -18.13 -2.49 7.67
C ARG A 75 -18.11 -1.06 8.20
N LEU A 76 -17.30 -0.17 7.61
CA LEU A 76 -17.28 1.25 7.96
C LEU A 76 -18.64 1.90 7.77
N GLY A 77 -19.29 1.68 6.62
CA GLY A 77 -20.62 2.22 6.32
C GLY A 77 -21.66 1.80 7.37
N LYS A 78 -21.69 0.52 7.74
CA LYS A 78 -22.58 0.01 8.80
C LYS A 78 -22.28 0.62 10.17
N MET A 79 -21.00 0.81 10.52
CA MET A 79 -20.62 1.42 11.80
C MET A 79 -20.96 2.91 11.84
N LEU A 80 -20.71 3.66 10.75
CA LEU A 80 -21.08 5.07 10.63
C LEU A 80 -22.60 5.25 10.70
N PHE A 81 -23.38 4.38 10.04
CA PHE A 81 -24.83 4.42 10.13
C PHE A 81 -25.32 4.25 11.56
N LYS A 82 -24.83 3.23 12.28
CA LYS A 82 -25.16 3.03 13.70
C LYS A 82 -24.76 4.23 14.56
N LEU A 83 -23.57 4.77 14.34
CA LEU A 83 -23.09 5.95 15.06
C LEU A 83 -23.98 7.17 14.83
N VAL A 84 -24.42 7.41 13.58
CA VAL A 84 -25.32 8.53 13.25
C VAL A 84 -26.68 8.35 13.91
N VAL A 85 -27.21 7.12 13.98
CA VAL A 85 -28.47 6.85 14.69
C VAL A 85 -28.35 7.20 16.17
N GLU A 86 -27.33 6.70 16.86
CA GLU A 86 -27.09 7.00 18.28
C GLU A 86 -26.82 8.48 18.52
N HIS A 87 -26.06 9.13 17.63
CA HIS A 87 -25.79 10.57 17.72
C HIS A 87 -27.06 11.41 17.51
N ASN A 88 -27.94 11.01 16.59
CA ASN A 88 -29.22 11.70 16.39
C ASN A 88 -30.14 11.54 17.61
N MET A 89 -30.22 10.35 18.19
CA MET A 89 -30.97 10.12 19.43
C MET A 89 -30.42 10.99 20.56
N THR A 90 -29.09 11.05 20.71
CA THR A 90 -28.43 11.92 21.71
C THR A 90 -28.77 13.39 21.48
N ASN A 91 -28.75 13.87 20.22
CA ASN A 91 -29.10 15.25 19.90
C ASN A 91 -30.56 15.58 20.23
N HIS A 92 -31.49 14.64 20.02
CA HIS A 92 -32.88 14.82 20.44
C HIS A 92 -33.05 14.87 21.96
N LEU A 93 -32.31 14.04 22.72
CA LEU A 93 -32.31 14.08 24.17
C LEU A 93 -31.76 15.41 24.69
N LEU A 94 -30.61 15.85 24.18
CA LEU A 94 -29.98 17.11 24.56
C LEU A 94 -30.83 18.32 24.15
N GLY A 95 -31.42 18.32 22.95
CA GLY A 95 -32.30 19.41 22.52
C GLY A 95 -33.61 19.51 23.31
N GLY A 96 -34.00 18.44 24.01
CA GLY A 96 -35.14 18.46 24.93
C GLY A 96 -34.80 18.96 26.34
N ASP A 97 -33.53 18.86 26.75
CA ASP A 97 -33.05 19.17 28.11
C ASP A 97 -32.27 20.48 28.19
N ILE A 98 -31.57 20.85 27.12
CA ILE A 98 -30.75 22.06 27.06
C ILE A 98 -31.55 23.21 26.45
N ASP A 99 -31.63 24.33 27.17
CA ASP A 99 -32.13 25.60 26.65
C ASP A 99 -31.05 26.26 25.77
N MET A 100 -30.86 25.72 24.56
CA MET A 100 -29.91 26.24 23.58
C MET A 100 -30.65 26.84 22.40
N THR A 101 -30.34 28.09 22.08
CA THR A 101 -30.89 28.75 20.90
C THR A 101 -30.23 28.22 19.61
N ARG A 102 -30.93 28.40 18.49
CA ARG A 102 -30.41 28.03 17.16
C ARG A 102 -29.09 28.75 16.82
N ASP A 103 -28.95 30.00 17.26
CA ASP A 103 -27.76 30.81 16.97
C ASP A 103 -26.54 30.33 17.78
N GLU A 104 -26.74 29.96 19.04
CA GLU A 104 -25.69 29.34 19.88
C GLU A 104 -25.24 28.00 19.29
N TYR A 105 -26.18 27.16 18.85
CA TYR A 105 -25.84 25.91 18.16
C TYR A 105 -25.01 26.15 16.89
N ASN A 106 -25.41 27.10 16.04
CA ASN A 106 -24.69 27.41 14.81
C ASN A 106 -23.27 27.94 15.10
N LYS A 107 -23.12 28.78 16.14
CA LYS A 107 -21.81 29.28 16.58
C LYS A 107 -20.93 28.13 17.07
N MET A 108 -21.47 27.25 17.91
CA MET A 108 -20.77 26.07 18.43
C MET A 108 -20.33 25.15 17.29
N ARG A 109 -21.25 24.80 16.38
CA ARG A 109 -20.95 23.98 15.19
C ARG A 109 -19.83 24.59 14.36
N GLY A 110 -19.87 25.90 14.13
CA GLY A 110 -18.81 26.61 13.40
C GLY A 110 -17.45 26.50 14.09
N SER A 111 -17.40 26.63 15.41
CA SER A 111 -16.17 26.45 16.20
C SER A 111 -15.67 25.01 16.17
N SER A 112 -16.55 24.02 16.36
CA SER A 112 -16.18 22.61 16.30
C SER A 112 -15.64 22.21 14.92
N VAL A 113 -16.22 22.70 13.83
CA VAL A 113 -15.68 22.43 12.48
C VAL A 113 -14.27 23.00 12.31
N ARG A 114 -14.03 24.23 12.78
CA ARG A 114 -12.70 24.84 12.74
C ARG A 114 -11.69 24.07 13.59
N GLU A 115 -12.11 23.65 14.79
CA GLU A 115 -11.29 22.85 15.69
C GLU A 115 -10.87 21.54 15.02
N VAL A 116 -11.84 20.73 14.55
CA VAL A 116 -11.59 19.48 13.82
C VAL A 116 -10.64 19.71 12.64
N ALA A 117 -10.85 20.77 11.87
CA ALA A 117 -10.01 21.08 10.72
C ALA A 117 -8.58 21.44 11.14
N SER A 118 -8.42 22.27 12.18
CA SER A 118 -7.11 22.70 12.68
C SER A 118 -6.31 21.56 13.32
N THR A 119 -6.98 20.59 13.94
CA THR A 119 -6.37 19.42 14.59
C THR A 119 -6.27 18.19 13.68
N HIS A 120 -6.69 18.31 12.41
CA HIS A 120 -6.75 17.19 11.46
C HIS A 120 -7.54 15.98 12.01
N GLY A 121 -8.61 16.25 12.76
CA GLY A 121 -9.46 15.24 13.38
C GLY A 121 -8.93 14.65 14.70
N SER A 122 -7.78 15.12 15.19
CA SER A 122 -7.25 14.72 16.51
C SER A 122 -7.77 15.65 17.59
N ILE A 123 -8.98 15.40 18.09
CA ILE A 123 -9.57 16.15 19.20
C ILE A 123 -9.47 15.30 20.46
N SER A 124 -8.94 15.89 21.53
CA SER A 124 -8.97 15.28 22.87
C SER A 124 -9.95 16.01 23.78
N PHE A 125 -10.60 15.27 24.67
CA PHE A 125 -11.49 15.84 25.68
C PHE A 125 -10.76 16.84 26.60
N ARG A 126 -9.45 16.66 26.80
CA ARG A 126 -8.60 17.59 27.54
C ARG A 126 -8.52 18.95 26.84
N ASP A 127 -8.43 18.98 25.51
CA ASP A 127 -8.32 20.22 24.74
C ASP A 127 -9.65 20.99 24.79
N VAL A 128 -10.78 20.28 24.72
CA VAL A 128 -12.13 20.86 24.89
C VAL A 128 -12.33 21.46 26.29
N LEU A 129 -11.81 20.81 27.35
CA LEU A 129 -11.90 21.34 28.71
C LEU A 129 -11.06 22.60 28.93
N LEU A 130 -9.92 22.74 28.24
CA LEU A 130 -9.09 23.93 28.31
C LEU A 130 -9.78 25.13 27.65
N PHE A 131 -10.47 24.90 26.53
CA PHE A 131 -11.25 25.93 25.85
C PHE A 131 -12.32 26.57 26.75
N HIS A 132 -12.99 25.77 27.58
CA HIS A 132 -14.01 26.26 28.52
C HIS A 132 -13.47 26.87 29.83
N ARG A 133 -12.15 26.85 30.06
CA ARG A 133 -11.52 27.48 31.23
C ARG A 133 -10.90 28.85 30.93
N GLU A 134 -10.81 29.22 29.66
CA GLU A 134 -10.25 30.51 29.21
C GLU A 134 -11.33 31.57 28.89
N GLU A 135 -12.62 31.25 29.08
CA GLU A 135 -13.75 32.21 29.18
C GLU A 135 -14.11 32.48 30.66
#